data_AF-A0A812TH28-F1
#
_entry.id   AF-A0A812TH28-F1
#
_cell.length_a   1.000
_cell.length_b   1.000
_cell.length_c   1.000
_cell.angle_alpha   90.00
_cell.angle_beta   90.00
_cell.angle_gamma   90.00
#
_symmetry.space_group_name_H-M   'P 1'
#
loop_
_entity.id
_entity.type
_entity.pdbx_description
1 polymer ?
#
loop_
_entity_poly.entity_id
_entity_poly.type
_entity_poly.pdbx_seq_one_letter_code
_entity_poly.pdbx_strand_id
1 'polypeptide(L)'
;MLFQCRSSEMETPLEVFARSLGQKEEEATATPEQLFGMYVLPVDALLKMTELKPHEKLMLDGVLVEFDDSKGNAMFVSHQWAGVDHPDPELQQFKVLQKALKNAMSGASVISGNISIELYTGQQTCVSAKDLSSKPLFVWYDFISCPQSSWRSADRQLAISSIPAYVDRCQFFTILCPHVRQEQKEILLNRRSWESRGWCRLERMARELSTRADTGVSIEIQGATYQAQAPAFGFVQAPVGEGSFTVHRDKTKIAAVLQRMVRRKLHYYVVQGDLHQYRLMLNLQRVHYRNLDAVPLEGLVPGFVSNLQDPASFAAASFLFQNGFRSVDERTAEGWTPICLAALDGSPMLISALLEQRADVNDRMKQREPASQFGQETPLLHMCAFLTNNEALRVLISSRADVTSKDGFGASPHHWAAFSNNVEGIKALCTAGCSPTDVNMLGYSPFRVAASVGRVDAMRALLPYTPKDEIDLALHAAMLQGGGSAEVMSTLISLGADVNLQLTIPLFSPLGIWFGCLSLRHRWKTSVLSSYAYHHYQATPLMCSVITGSFEATATLLGAGARTDLRNARGLTAEELARETSAPDYIIRALQGHGDAREKLVKDVKKIAKLESKLDVTDPDEDLALISSELV
;
A
#
# COMPACT_ATOMS: atom_id res chain seq x y z
N MET A 1 1.33 -39.06 32.22
CA MET A 1 0.31 -38.22 32.87
C MET A 1 1.00 -37.30 33.86
N LEU A 2 1.28 -36.07 33.45
CA LEU A 2 1.57 -34.96 34.35
C LEU A 2 0.58 -33.86 33.96
N PHE A 3 -0.59 -33.91 34.58
CA PHE A 3 -1.54 -32.80 34.56
C PHE A 3 -0.90 -31.65 35.33
N GLN A 4 -0.29 -30.71 34.61
CA GLN A 4 -0.09 -29.37 35.15
C GLN A 4 -1.48 -28.77 35.33
N CYS A 5 -1.92 -28.64 36.58
CA CYS A 5 -3.01 -27.74 36.94
C CYS A 5 -2.61 -26.34 36.47
N ARG A 6 -3.13 -25.91 35.32
CA ARG A 6 -3.31 -24.47 35.07
C ARG A 6 -4.25 -23.99 36.17
N SER A 7 -3.77 -23.15 37.07
CA SER A 7 -4.65 -22.27 37.82
C SER A 7 -5.58 -21.63 36.79
N SER A 8 -6.90 -21.74 37.00
CA SER A 8 -7.89 -21.08 36.17
C SER A 8 -7.73 -19.58 36.33
N GLU A 9 -6.83 -18.96 35.57
CA GLU A 9 -6.84 -17.53 35.39
C GLU A 9 -8.25 -17.19 34.91
N MET A 10 -8.94 -16.31 35.66
CA MET A 10 -10.24 -15.83 35.23
C MET A 10 -10.09 -15.27 33.82
N GLU A 11 -11.12 -15.38 33.00
CA GLU A 11 -11.08 -14.84 31.64
C GLU A 11 -11.21 -13.32 31.67
N THR A 12 -10.62 -12.66 30.70
CA THR A 12 -10.64 -11.20 30.56
C THR A 12 -12.00 -10.76 30.03
N PRO A 13 -12.42 -9.50 30.24
CA PRO A 13 -13.69 -9.00 29.71
C PRO A 13 -13.82 -9.19 28.19
N LEU A 14 -12.72 -9.02 27.45
CA LEU A 14 -12.67 -9.25 26.01
C LEU A 14 -12.89 -10.74 25.64
N GLU A 15 -12.28 -11.67 26.37
CA GLU A 15 -12.48 -13.11 26.16
C GLU A 15 -13.90 -13.57 26.50
N VAL A 16 -14.50 -13.02 27.56
CA VAL A 16 -15.89 -13.25 27.92
C VAL A 16 -16.82 -12.73 26.84
N PHE A 17 -16.56 -11.51 26.35
CA PHE A 17 -17.33 -10.89 25.26
C PHE A 17 -17.25 -11.72 23.98
N ALA A 18 -16.05 -12.14 23.57
CA ALA A 18 -15.84 -12.99 22.41
C ALA A 18 -16.63 -14.31 22.49
N ARG A 19 -16.57 -14.99 23.64
CA ARG A 19 -17.36 -16.22 23.86
C ARG A 19 -18.86 -15.96 23.85
N SER A 20 -19.33 -14.84 24.37
CA SER A 20 -20.76 -14.50 24.36
C SER A 20 -21.31 -14.30 22.94
N LEU A 21 -20.47 -13.82 22.02
CA LEU A 21 -20.84 -13.63 20.60
C LEU A 21 -20.74 -14.93 19.80
N GLY A 22 -19.72 -15.76 20.06
CA GLY A 22 -19.57 -17.06 19.39
C GLY A 22 -20.73 -18.04 19.62
N GLN A 23 -21.55 -17.83 20.67
CA GLN A 23 -22.76 -18.63 20.94
C GLN A 23 -24.01 -18.15 20.19
N LYS A 24 -23.95 -16.99 19.53
CA LYS A 24 -25.04 -16.38 18.76
C LYS A 24 -24.66 -16.33 17.27
N GLU A 25 -24.52 -17.49 16.65
CA GLU A 25 -24.05 -17.63 15.25
C GLU A 25 -24.90 -16.88 14.21
N GLU A 26 -26.18 -16.58 14.49
CA GLU A 26 -27.12 -16.04 13.48
C GLU A 26 -27.02 -14.52 13.21
N GLU A 27 -26.39 -13.73 14.09
CA GLU A 27 -26.14 -12.29 13.83
C GLU A 27 -24.70 -12.00 13.33
N ALA A 28 -23.88 -13.05 13.20
CA ALA A 28 -22.42 -12.96 13.39
C ALA A 28 -21.59 -12.39 12.22
N THR A 29 -22.17 -12.22 11.02
CA THR A 29 -21.46 -11.71 9.84
C THR A 29 -22.36 -10.87 8.96
N ALA A 30 -22.98 -9.80 9.50
CA ALA A 30 -23.73 -8.85 8.69
C ALA A 30 -22.89 -8.43 7.47
N THR A 31 -23.27 -8.87 6.27
CA THR A 31 -22.66 -8.45 5.01
C THR A 31 -22.73 -6.92 4.91
N PRO A 32 -21.78 -6.23 4.27
CA PRO A 32 -21.93 -4.80 4.10
C PRO A 32 -23.25 -4.56 3.39
N GLU A 33 -23.98 -3.56 3.85
CA GLU A 33 -25.33 -3.29 3.38
C GLU A 33 -25.32 -3.08 1.85
N GLN A 34 -25.84 -4.08 1.13
CA GLN A 34 -25.95 -4.03 -0.32
C GLN A 34 -27.29 -3.38 -0.65
N LEU A 35 -27.27 -2.06 -0.81
CA LEU A 35 -28.45 -1.23 -1.11
C LEU A 35 -28.91 -1.34 -2.57
N PHE A 36 -28.07 -1.89 -3.45
CA PHE A 36 -28.36 -2.10 -4.87
C PHE A 36 -27.76 -3.42 -5.37
N GLY A 37 -28.40 -4.04 -6.36
CA GLY A 37 -27.93 -5.30 -6.96
C GLY A 37 -26.50 -5.21 -7.49
N MET A 38 -25.67 -6.21 -7.19
CA MET A 38 -24.31 -6.28 -7.73
C MET A 38 -24.36 -6.78 -9.18
N TYR A 39 -24.49 -5.87 -10.14
CA TYR A 39 -24.45 -6.23 -11.55
C TYR A 39 -23.01 -6.36 -12.05
N VAL A 40 -22.75 -7.39 -12.85
CA VAL A 40 -21.42 -7.75 -13.35
C VAL A 40 -21.49 -8.24 -14.80
N LEU A 41 -20.34 -8.21 -15.47
CA LEU A 41 -20.18 -8.68 -16.83
C LEU A 41 -19.38 -9.98 -16.88
N PRO A 42 -19.85 -11.05 -17.55
CA PRO A 42 -19.03 -12.25 -17.77
C PRO A 42 -17.74 -11.91 -18.52
N VAL A 43 -16.60 -12.47 -18.09
CA VAL A 43 -15.29 -12.15 -18.69
C VAL A 43 -15.24 -12.42 -20.20
N ASP A 44 -15.92 -13.47 -20.68
CA ASP A 44 -16.00 -13.80 -22.11
C ASP A 44 -16.74 -12.74 -22.93
N ALA A 45 -17.75 -12.08 -22.34
CA ALA A 45 -18.44 -10.96 -22.96
C ALA A 45 -17.54 -9.73 -22.96
N LEU A 46 -16.89 -9.44 -21.83
CA LEU A 46 -15.94 -8.34 -21.70
C LEU A 46 -14.82 -8.41 -22.75
N LEU A 47 -14.25 -9.60 -22.99
CA LEU A 47 -13.17 -9.79 -23.96
C LEU A 47 -13.59 -9.60 -25.43
N LYS A 48 -14.89 -9.64 -25.72
CA LYS A 48 -15.45 -9.44 -27.08
C LYS A 48 -15.94 -8.02 -27.33
N MET A 49 -16.07 -7.20 -26.27
CA MET A 49 -16.56 -5.83 -26.40
C MET A 49 -15.57 -4.96 -27.17
N THR A 50 -16.11 -4.23 -28.15
CA THR A 50 -15.38 -3.23 -28.95
C THR A 50 -15.71 -1.80 -28.52
N GLU A 51 -16.71 -1.62 -27.67
CA GLU A 51 -17.17 -0.35 -27.12
C GLU A 51 -17.60 -0.52 -25.65
N LEU A 52 -17.42 0.51 -24.83
CA LEU A 52 -17.94 0.56 -23.47
C LEU A 52 -19.36 1.09 -23.50
N LYS A 53 -20.33 0.20 -23.28
CA LYS A 53 -21.75 0.55 -23.19
C LYS A 53 -22.13 0.86 -21.74
N PRO A 54 -23.02 1.84 -21.50
CA PRO A 54 -23.52 2.12 -20.15
C PRO A 54 -24.40 0.97 -19.65
N HIS A 55 -24.51 0.86 -18.32
CA HIS A 55 -25.29 -0.13 -17.59
C HIS A 55 -26.66 -0.46 -18.22
N GLU A 56 -27.48 0.56 -18.49
CA GLU A 56 -28.84 0.38 -18.99
C GLU A 56 -28.89 -0.29 -20.36
N LYS A 57 -27.92 0.03 -21.23
CA LYS A 57 -27.85 -0.59 -22.56
C LYS A 57 -27.44 -2.06 -22.45
N LEU A 58 -26.51 -2.40 -21.57
CA LEU A 58 -26.09 -3.79 -21.34
C LEU A 58 -27.16 -4.64 -20.64
N MET A 59 -27.96 -4.01 -19.78
CA MET A 59 -29.16 -4.64 -19.20
C MET A 59 -30.19 -4.96 -20.29
N LEU A 60 -30.47 -4.01 -21.19
CA LEU A 60 -31.40 -4.21 -22.32
C LEU A 60 -30.89 -5.26 -23.32
N ASP A 61 -29.59 -5.28 -23.57
CA ASP A 61 -28.95 -6.26 -24.45
C ASP A 61 -28.86 -7.66 -23.78
N GLY A 62 -29.28 -7.81 -22.52
CA GLY A 62 -29.30 -9.08 -21.79
C GLY A 62 -27.93 -9.65 -21.44
N VAL A 63 -26.89 -8.81 -21.46
CA VAL A 63 -25.49 -9.22 -21.25
C VAL A 63 -25.08 -9.11 -19.79
N LEU A 64 -25.69 -8.18 -19.05
CA LEU A 64 -25.38 -7.91 -17.65
C LEU A 64 -26.07 -8.91 -16.72
N VAL A 65 -25.35 -9.39 -15.70
CA VAL A 65 -25.83 -10.42 -14.78
C VAL A 65 -25.84 -9.87 -13.36
N GLU A 66 -26.92 -10.10 -12.62
CA GLU A 66 -26.92 -9.85 -11.16
C GLU A 66 -26.16 -10.98 -10.45
N PHE A 67 -25.08 -10.62 -9.75
CA PHE A 67 -24.11 -11.56 -9.19
C PHE A 67 -24.57 -12.16 -7.86
N ASP A 68 -24.47 -13.48 -7.77
CA ASP A 68 -24.53 -14.24 -6.52
C ASP A 68 -23.33 -15.18 -6.44
N ASP A 69 -22.90 -15.51 -5.22
CA ASP A 69 -21.66 -16.25 -4.96
C ASP A 69 -21.68 -17.69 -5.53
N SER A 70 -22.85 -18.24 -5.89
CA SER A 70 -22.96 -19.55 -6.55
C SER A 70 -22.57 -19.51 -8.03
N LYS A 71 -22.58 -18.33 -8.67
CA LYS A 71 -22.27 -18.17 -10.11
C LYS A 71 -20.79 -18.35 -10.43
N GLY A 72 -19.89 -18.04 -9.49
CA GLY A 72 -18.45 -18.13 -9.70
C GLY A 72 -17.66 -17.10 -8.92
N ASN A 73 -16.57 -16.62 -9.51
CA ASN A 73 -15.71 -15.57 -8.93
C ASN A 73 -16.05 -14.21 -9.54
N ALA A 74 -15.98 -13.16 -8.74
CA ALA A 74 -16.06 -11.78 -9.21
C ALA A 74 -14.72 -11.05 -9.05
N MET A 75 -14.45 -10.14 -9.98
CA MET A 75 -13.30 -9.23 -10.00
C MET A 75 -13.81 -7.79 -9.93
N PHE A 76 -13.40 -7.05 -8.90
CA PHE A 76 -13.67 -5.62 -8.78
C PHE A 76 -12.58 -4.83 -9.51
N VAL A 77 -12.92 -3.99 -10.47
CA VAL A 77 -11.95 -3.13 -11.17
C VAL A 77 -12.04 -1.70 -10.64
N SER A 78 -11.03 -1.31 -9.86
CA SER A 78 -10.80 0.07 -9.46
C SER A 78 -9.92 0.77 -10.50
N HIS A 79 -10.39 1.91 -11.03
CA HIS A 79 -9.70 2.66 -12.08
C HIS A 79 -10.01 4.17 -11.99
N GLN A 80 -9.35 4.97 -12.83
CA GLN A 80 -9.59 6.41 -12.91
C GLN A 80 -10.34 6.78 -14.19
N TRP A 81 -11.21 7.79 -14.11
CA TRP A 81 -11.90 8.31 -15.29
C TRP A 81 -10.95 9.18 -16.13
N ALA A 82 -10.76 8.77 -17.39
CA ALA A 82 -9.94 9.46 -18.38
C ALA A 82 -10.68 10.60 -19.10
N GLY A 83 -12.01 10.60 -19.10
CA GLY A 83 -12.86 11.68 -19.61
C GLY A 83 -13.79 12.24 -18.54
N VAL A 84 -14.56 13.28 -18.89
CA VAL A 84 -15.56 13.90 -17.99
C VAL A 84 -16.85 13.08 -17.98
N ASP A 85 -17.42 12.83 -19.15
CA ASP A 85 -18.70 12.13 -19.29
C ASP A 85 -18.54 10.62 -19.55
N HIS A 86 -17.30 10.18 -19.78
CA HIS A 86 -16.99 8.79 -20.09
C HIS A 86 -15.70 8.35 -19.40
N PRO A 87 -15.66 7.17 -18.76
CA PRO A 87 -14.50 6.69 -18.00
C PRO A 87 -13.25 6.45 -18.85
N ASP A 88 -13.43 6.07 -20.12
CA ASP A 88 -12.32 5.73 -21.02
C ASP A 88 -12.71 5.97 -22.49
N PRO A 89 -12.81 7.24 -22.93
CA PRO A 89 -13.37 7.61 -24.24
C PRO A 89 -12.69 6.92 -25.42
N GLU A 90 -11.37 6.70 -25.33
CA GLU A 90 -10.55 6.07 -26.37
C GLU A 90 -10.34 4.55 -26.15
N LEU A 91 -10.94 3.99 -25.10
CA LEU A 91 -10.79 2.59 -24.66
C LEU A 91 -9.34 2.20 -24.36
N GLN A 92 -8.49 3.16 -23.94
CA GLN A 92 -7.08 2.90 -23.70
C GLN A 92 -6.89 1.99 -22.48
N GLN A 93 -7.56 2.30 -21.36
CA GLN A 93 -7.48 1.52 -20.13
C GLN A 93 -8.18 0.17 -20.28
N PHE A 94 -9.35 0.16 -20.92
CA PHE A 94 -10.17 -1.02 -21.13
C PHE A 94 -9.47 -2.04 -22.01
N LYS A 95 -8.79 -1.61 -23.08
CA LYS A 95 -7.97 -2.52 -23.92
C LYS A 95 -6.79 -3.12 -23.15
N VAL A 96 -6.17 -2.36 -22.24
CA VAL A 96 -5.12 -2.89 -21.36
C VAL A 96 -5.69 -3.98 -20.46
N LEU A 97 -6.83 -3.74 -19.81
CA LEU A 97 -7.53 -4.73 -18.99
C LEU A 97 -7.85 -6.00 -19.79
N GLN A 98 -8.50 -5.86 -20.96
CA GLN A 98 -8.84 -6.99 -21.82
C GLN A 98 -7.61 -7.82 -22.20
N LYS A 99 -6.53 -7.17 -22.62
CA LYS A 99 -5.31 -7.86 -23.06
C LYS A 99 -4.57 -8.50 -21.87
N ALA A 100 -4.54 -7.84 -20.71
CA ALA A 100 -3.96 -8.39 -19.50
C ALA A 100 -4.71 -9.65 -19.04
N LEU A 101 -6.04 -9.61 -18.97
CA LEU A 101 -6.86 -10.77 -18.62
C LEU A 101 -6.70 -11.90 -19.63
N LYS A 102 -6.72 -11.59 -20.93
CA LYS A 102 -6.51 -12.59 -21.99
C LYS A 102 -5.16 -13.29 -21.86
N ASN A 103 -4.10 -12.54 -21.58
CA ASN A 103 -2.75 -13.10 -21.42
C ASN A 103 -2.62 -13.92 -20.14
N ALA A 104 -3.17 -13.43 -19.02
CA ALA A 104 -3.10 -14.12 -17.73
C ALA A 104 -3.91 -15.42 -17.74
N MET A 105 -5.11 -15.42 -18.34
CA MET A 105 -5.98 -16.60 -18.44
C MET A 105 -5.47 -17.64 -19.45
N SER A 106 -4.76 -17.23 -20.50
CA SER A 106 -4.14 -18.18 -21.44
C SER A 106 -2.80 -18.76 -20.94
N GLY A 107 -2.25 -18.19 -19.86
CA GLY A 107 -0.91 -18.51 -19.37
C GLY A 107 0.22 -17.85 -20.17
N ALA A 108 -0.10 -16.94 -21.08
CA ALA A 108 0.90 -16.14 -21.81
C ALA A 108 1.59 -15.08 -20.92
N SER A 109 0.95 -14.68 -19.81
CA SER A 109 1.57 -13.93 -18.72
C SER A 109 1.23 -14.56 -17.38
N VAL A 110 2.09 -14.31 -16.38
CA VAL A 110 1.87 -14.71 -14.99
C VAL A 110 1.80 -13.44 -14.15
N ILE A 111 0.81 -13.36 -13.26
CA ILE A 111 0.72 -12.26 -12.29
C ILE A 111 1.65 -12.64 -11.13
N SER A 112 2.89 -12.14 -11.17
CA SER A 112 3.90 -12.44 -10.15
C SER A 112 3.70 -11.60 -8.89
N GLY A 113 4.22 -12.09 -7.77
CA GLY A 113 4.35 -11.30 -6.54
C GLY A 113 5.19 -10.04 -6.78
N ASN A 114 4.83 -8.97 -6.09
CA ASN A 114 5.61 -7.74 -6.09
C ASN A 114 6.96 -7.96 -5.37
N ILE A 115 8.02 -7.31 -5.86
CA ILE A 115 9.38 -7.41 -5.31
C ILE A 115 9.43 -7.12 -3.80
N SER A 116 8.64 -6.15 -3.32
CA SER A 116 8.53 -5.82 -1.90
C SER A 116 7.90 -6.94 -1.11
N ILE A 117 6.86 -7.61 -1.63
CA ILE A 117 6.24 -8.77 -0.97
C ILE A 117 7.30 -9.86 -0.79
N GLU A 118 8.05 -10.17 -1.83
CA GLU A 118 9.09 -11.21 -1.77
C GLU A 118 10.25 -10.81 -0.84
N LEU A 119 10.66 -9.53 -0.85
CA LEU A 119 11.70 -8.97 0.02
C LEU A 119 11.31 -9.10 1.50
N TYR A 120 10.08 -8.74 1.86
CA TYR A 120 9.64 -8.72 3.25
C TYR A 120 9.18 -10.08 3.75
N THR A 121 8.49 -10.88 2.93
CA THR A 121 7.89 -12.15 3.38
C THR A 121 8.75 -13.37 3.03
N GLY A 122 9.68 -13.23 2.08
CA GLY A 122 10.39 -14.37 1.47
C GLY A 122 9.49 -15.24 0.57
N GLN A 123 8.20 -14.92 0.48
CA GLN A 123 7.23 -15.70 -0.28
C GLN A 123 7.12 -15.18 -1.71
N GLN A 124 7.26 -16.10 -2.66
CA GLN A 124 6.84 -15.86 -4.04
C GLN A 124 5.37 -16.23 -4.16
N THR A 125 4.53 -15.22 -4.28
CA THR A 125 3.14 -15.39 -4.64
C THR A 125 2.98 -15.31 -6.16
N CYS A 126 1.99 -16.01 -6.71
CA CYS A 126 1.57 -15.81 -8.09
C CYS A 126 0.07 -16.07 -8.20
N VAL A 127 -0.57 -15.42 -9.18
CA VAL A 127 -1.90 -15.83 -9.66
C VAL A 127 -1.70 -16.48 -11.01
N SER A 128 -2.05 -17.76 -11.09
CA SER A 128 -1.96 -18.54 -12.31
C SER A 128 -3.22 -18.43 -13.16
N ALA A 129 -3.11 -18.83 -14.43
CA ALA A 129 -4.25 -19.03 -15.31
C ALA A 129 -5.34 -19.93 -14.70
N LYS A 130 -4.91 -20.96 -13.94
CA LYS A 130 -5.80 -21.89 -13.24
C LYS A 130 -6.58 -21.22 -12.13
N ASP A 131 -5.96 -20.29 -11.40
CA ASP A 131 -6.64 -19.57 -10.31
C ASP A 131 -7.75 -18.67 -10.86
N LEU A 132 -7.44 -17.92 -11.94
CA LEU A 132 -8.40 -17.06 -12.64
C LEU A 132 -9.54 -17.85 -13.31
N SER A 133 -9.23 -19.04 -13.84
CA SER A 133 -10.18 -19.86 -14.61
C SER A 133 -10.79 -21.01 -13.79
N SER A 134 -10.57 -21.03 -12.47
CA SER A 134 -11.04 -22.10 -11.57
C SER A 134 -12.57 -22.18 -11.50
N LYS A 135 -13.23 -21.04 -11.66
CA LYS A 135 -14.69 -20.85 -11.71
C LYS A 135 -15.00 -19.82 -12.80
N PRO A 136 -16.26 -19.73 -13.29
CA PRO A 136 -16.66 -18.62 -14.14
C PRO A 136 -16.29 -17.28 -13.50
N LEU A 137 -15.64 -16.41 -14.28
CA LEU A 137 -15.16 -15.11 -13.82
C LEU A 137 -16.06 -14.00 -14.35
N PHE A 138 -16.49 -13.13 -13.44
CA PHE A 138 -17.28 -11.94 -13.73
C PHE A 138 -16.52 -10.69 -13.33
N VAL A 139 -16.72 -9.60 -14.07
CA VAL A 139 -16.03 -8.33 -13.87
C VAL A 139 -17.05 -7.27 -13.46
N TRP A 140 -16.81 -6.67 -12.30
CA TRP A 140 -17.46 -5.44 -11.87
C TRP A 140 -16.61 -4.26 -12.33
N TYR A 141 -17.22 -3.36 -13.07
CA TYR A 141 -16.63 -2.14 -13.62
C TYR A 141 -17.67 -1.03 -13.52
N ASP A 142 -17.36 0.06 -12.82
CA ASP A 142 -18.32 1.08 -12.37
C ASP A 142 -19.30 1.57 -13.46
N PHE A 143 -18.82 1.93 -14.65
CA PHE A 143 -19.62 2.46 -15.75
C PHE A 143 -20.61 1.44 -16.34
N ILE A 144 -20.23 0.16 -16.27
CA ILE A 144 -21.05 -0.98 -16.71
C ILE A 144 -22.01 -1.44 -15.61
N SER A 145 -21.56 -1.36 -14.36
CA SER A 145 -22.19 -2.03 -13.22
C SER A 145 -23.16 -1.12 -12.47
N CYS A 146 -22.96 0.20 -12.56
CA CYS A 146 -23.80 1.22 -11.94
C CYS A 146 -24.63 1.97 -12.99
N PRO A 147 -25.90 2.35 -12.69
CA PRO A 147 -26.73 3.16 -13.58
C PRO A 147 -26.09 4.49 -13.99
N GLN A 148 -26.11 4.82 -15.30
CA GLN A 148 -25.47 6.03 -15.87
C GLN A 148 -26.46 7.09 -16.34
N SER A 149 -27.76 6.78 -16.38
CA SER A 149 -28.79 7.75 -16.79
C SER A 149 -29.08 8.77 -15.69
N SER A 150 -29.39 10.02 -16.07
CA SER A 150 -29.68 11.10 -15.12
C SER A 150 -30.94 10.86 -14.29
N TRP A 151 -31.98 10.24 -14.87
CA TRP A 151 -33.22 9.89 -14.17
C TRP A 151 -33.09 8.70 -13.20
N ARG A 152 -31.97 7.96 -13.24
CA ARG A 152 -31.63 6.89 -12.27
C ARG A 152 -30.58 7.33 -11.27
N SER A 153 -30.51 8.63 -10.97
CA SER A 153 -29.54 9.19 -10.02
C SER A 153 -29.66 8.59 -8.62
N ALA A 154 -30.87 8.28 -8.16
CA ALA A 154 -31.11 7.60 -6.88
C ALA A 154 -30.49 6.20 -6.87
N ASP A 155 -30.78 5.37 -7.89
CA ASP A 155 -30.21 4.03 -8.02
C ASP A 155 -28.68 4.07 -8.11
N ARG A 156 -28.12 5.07 -8.82
CA ARG A 156 -26.67 5.28 -8.89
C ARG A 156 -26.07 5.55 -7.51
N GLN A 157 -26.72 6.37 -6.69
CA GLN A 157 -26.26 6.64 -5.33
C GLN A 157 -26.33 5.39 -4.43
N LEU A 158 -27.37 4.57 -4.57
CA LEU A 158 -27.47 3.29 -3.88
C LEU A 158 -26.36 2.32 -4.32
N ALA A 159 -26.07 2.27 -5.63
CA ALA A 159 -24.97 1.47 -6.18
C ALA A 159 -23.60 1.93 -5.66
N ILE A 160 -23.33 3.24 -5.64
CA ILE A 160 -22.09 3.81 -5.09
C ILE A 160 -21.96 3.48 -3.60
N SER A 161 -23.05 3.62 -2.84
CA SER A 161 -23.07 3.30 -1.41
C SER A 161 -22.85 1.80 -1.12
N SER A 162 -23.09 0.94 -2.11
CA SER A 162 -22.91 -0.51 -2.03
C SER A 162 -21.51 -0.97 -2.47
N ILE A 163 -20.61 -0.07 -2.90
CA ILE A 163 -19.24 -0.43 -3.34
C ILE A 163 -18.49 -1.27 -2.30
N PRO A 164 -18.49 -0.95 -0.99
CA PRO A 164 -17.87 -1.81 0.01
C PRO A 164 -18.42 -3.25 0.02
N ALA A 165 -19.73 -3.42 -0.22
CA ALA A 165 -20.35 -4.73 -0.32
C ALA A 165 -19.86 -5.49 -1.56
N TYR A 166 -19.75 -4.82 -2.70
CA TYR A 166 -19.25 -5.43 -3.93
C TYR A 166 -17.79 -5.88 -3.78
N VAL A 167 -16.94 -5.02 -3.20
CA VAL A 167 -15.53 -5.33 -2.93
C VAL A 167 -15.39 -6.54 -2.00
N ASP A 168 -16.21 -6.61 -0.93
CA ASP A 168 -16.22 -7.74 0.00
C ASP A 168 -16.60 -9.06 -0.68
N ARG A 169 -17.42 -9.01 -1.74
CA ARG A 169 -17.87 -10.19 -2.49
C ARG A 169 -16.92 -10.62 -3.60
N CYS A 170 -15.97 -9.76 -4.01
CA CYS A 170 -15.01 -10.06 -5.06
C CYS A 170 -13.82 -10.90 -4.57
N GLN A 171 -13.49 -11.94 -5.34
CA GLN A 171 -12.29 -12.76 -5.14
C GLN A 171 -11.02 -12.03 -5.57
N PHE A 172 -11.13 -11.19 -6.61
CA PHE A 172 -10.03 -10.40 -7.14
C PHE A 172 -10.34 -8.91 -7.01
N PHE A 173 -9.39 -8.13 -6.49
CA PHE A 173 -9.45 -6.68 -6.49
C PHE A 173 -8.38 -6.15 -7.44
N THR A 174 -8.79 -5.53 -8.53
CA THR A 174 -7.90 -5.08 -9.59
C THR A 174 -7.73 -3.57 -9.53
N ILE A 175 -6.49 -3.13 -9.35
CA ILE A 175 -6.04 -1.75 -9.56
C ILE A 175 -5.64 -1.64 -11.02
N LEU A 176 -6.47 -1.01 -11.84
CA LEU A 176 -6.18 -0.72 -13.25
C LEU A 176 -5.59 0.68 -13.34
N CYS A 177 -4.27 0.77 -13.55
CA CYS A 177 -3.53 2.03 -13.54
C CYS A 177 -2.48 2.10 -14.66
N PRO A 178 -2.86 1.92 -15.94
CA PRO A 178 -1.94 2.08 -17.07
C PRO A 178 -1.59 3.54 -17.31
N HIS A 179 -0.45 3.78 -17.95
CA HIS A 179 0.00 5.12 -18.37
C HIS A 179 -0.89 5.69 -19.49
N VAL A 180 -1.97 6.37 -19.12
CA VAL A 180 -2.99 6.93 -20.02
C VAL A 180 -3.15 8.43 -19.77
N ARG A 181 -3.38 9.21 -20.84
CA ARG A 181 -3.63 10.65 -20.72
C ARG A 181 -5.12 10.93 -20.50
N GLN A 182 -5.41 11.87 -19.60
CA GLN A 182 -6.76 12.41 -19.44
C GLN A 182 -7.10 13.37 -20.59
N GLU A 183 -8.35 13.37 -21.06
CA GLU A 183 -8.81 14.09 -22.26
C GLU A 183 -8.75 15.63 -22.13
N GLN A 184 -8.87 16.15 -20.90
CA GLN A 184 -8.97 17.59 -20.64
C GLN A 184 -7.87 18.15 -19.73
N LYS A 185 -7.28 17.30 -18.90
CA LYS A 185 -6.20 17.71 -17.99
C LYS A 185 -4.88 17.20 -18.55
N GLU A 186 -3.83 17.98 -18.40
CA GLU A 186 -2.48 17.45 -18.53
C GLU A 186 -2.18 16.55 -17.31
N ILE A 187 -2.95 15.50 -17.06
CA ILE A 187 -2.69 14.52 -15.99
C ILE A 187 -2.44 13.17 -16.65
N LEU A 188 -1.36 12.52 -16.23
CA LEU A 188 -1.09 11.14 -16.58
C LEU A 188 -1.69 10.23 -15.50
N LEU A 189 -2.61 9.37 -15.93
CA LEU A 189 -3.12 8.28 -15.12
C LEU A 189 -2.02 7.24 -14.98
N ASN A 190 -1.74 6.82 -13.75
CA ASN A 190 -0.75 5.81 -13.38
C ASN A 190 -1.02 5.36 -11.94
N ARG A 191 -0.17 4.47 -11.40
CA ARG A 191 -0.30 3.98 -10.03
C ARG A 191 -0.35 5.12 -8.99
N ARG A 192 0.48 6.14 -9.16
CA ARG A 192 0.59 7.28 -8.23
C ARG A 192 -0.63 8.17 -8.25
N SER A 193 -1.13 8.55 -9.42
CA SER A 193 -2.34 9.37 -9.53
C SER A 193 -3.59 8.58 -9.12
N TRP A 194 -3.61 7.26 -9.30
CA TRP A 194 -4.64 6.41 -8.70
C TRP A 194 -4.57 6.47 -7.17
N GLU A 195 -3.38 6.36 -6.59
CA GLU A 195 -3.20 6.48 -5.13
C GLU A 195 -3.52 7.87 -4.61
N SER A 196 -3.44 8.94 -5.40
CA SER A 196 -3.77 10.27 -4.89
C SER A 196 -5.28 10.50 -4.73
N ARG A 197 -6.15 9.62 -5.24
CA ARG A 197 -7.61 9.79 -5.16
C ARG A 197 -8.21 9.13 -3.92
N GLY A 198 -8.99 9.89 -3.16
CA GLY A 198 -9.63 9.41 -1.93
C GLY A 198 -10.62 8.25 -2.15
N TRP A 199 -11.39 8.27 -3.25
CA TRP A 199 -12.29 7.16 -3.60
C TRP A 199 -11.55 5.86 -3.92
N CYS A 200 -10.44 5.93 -4.68
CA CYS A 200 -9.60 4.76 -4.97
C CYS A 200 -8.95 4.19 -3.70
N ARG A 201 -8.51 5.07 -2.79
CA ARG A 201 -8.02 4.66 -1.46
C ARG A 201 -9.11 3.97 -0.64
N LEU A 202 -10.35 4.47 -0.69
CA LEU A 202 -11.49 3.86 0.00
C LEU A 202 -11.79 2.46 -0.53
N GLU A 203 -11.77 2.27 -1.85
CA GLU A 203 -11.99 0.96 -2.48
C GLU A 203 -10.92 -0.06 -2.04
N ARG A 204 -9.64 0.36 -2.01
CA ARG A 204 -8.56 -0.47 -1.44
C ARG A 204 -8.79 -0.77 0.04
N MET A 205 -9.18 0.23 0.81
CA MET A 205 -9.46 0.05 2.24
C MET A 205 -10.64 -0.91 2.46
N ALA A 206 -11.67 -0.87 1.61
CA ALA A 206 -12.77 -1.84 1.65
C ALA A 206 -12.27 -3.26 1.37
N ARG A 207 -11.27 -3.43 0.50
CA ARG A 207 -10.64 -4.73 0.26
C ARG A 207 -9.84 -5.21 1.47
N GLU A 208 -9.06 -4.34 2.10
CA GLU A 208 -8.25 -4.67 3.28
C GLU A 208 -9.11 -4.96 4.53
N LEU A 209 -10.24 -4.26 4.68
CA LEU A 209 -11.21 -4.46 5.76
C LEU A 209 -12.26 -5.54 5.44
N SER A 210 -12.17 -6.19 4.28
CA SER A 210 -13.06 -7.29 3.90
C SER A 210 -12.94 -8.46 4.88
N THR A 211 -14.04 -9.17 5.13
CA THR A 211 -14.00 -10.42 5.90
C THR A 211 -13.35 -11.56 5.11
N ARG A 212 -13.19 -11.41 3.78
CA ARG A 212 -12.45 -12.31 2.87
C ARG A 212 -11.00 -11.88 2.61
N ALA A 213 -10.44 -11.01 3.46
CA ALA A 213 -9.08 -10.50 3.27
C ALA A 213 -8.01 -11.61 3.23
N ASP A 214 -8.28 -12.76 3.86
CA ASP A 214 -7.44 -13.95 3.92
C ASP A 214 -7.43 -14.77 2.60
N THR A 215 -8.48 -14.71 1.78
CA THR A 215 -8.58 -15.53 0.55
C THR A 215 -8.50 -14.77 -0.77
N GLY A 216 -8.84 -13.48 -0.80
CA GLY A 216 -8.89 -12.71 -2.05
C GLY A 216 -7.56 -12.03 -2.41
N VAL A 217 -7.34 -11.81 -3.70
CA VAL A 217 -6.06 -11.32 -4.24
C VAL A 217 -6.21 -9.90 -4.81
N SER A 218 -5.31 -9.00 -4.41
CA SER A 218 -5.18 -7.69 -5.04
C SER A 218 -4.18 -7.75 -6.20
N ILE A 219 -4.60 -7.33 -7.39
CA ILE A 219 -3.83 -7.37 -8.63
C ILE A 219 -3.67 -5.95 -9.15
N GLU A 220 -2.44 -5.55 -9.45
CA GLU A 220 -2.13 -4.30 -10.13
C GLU A 220 -1.86 -4.57 -11.62
N ILE A 221 -2.55 -3.84 -12.50
CA ILE A 221 -2.39 -3.90 -13.94
C ILE A 221 -1.96 -2.51 -14.43
N GLN A 222 -0.68 -2.37 -14.78
CA GLN A 222 -0.17 -1.19 -15.49
C GLN A 222 -0.04 -1.44 -17.00
N GLY A 223 -0.06 -2.70 -17.43
CA GLY A 223 0.05 -3.05 -18.84
C GLY A 223 -0.41 -4.46 -19.18
N ALA A 224 -0.52 -4.73 -20.47
CA ALA A 224 -0.97 -6.01 -21.01
C ALA A 224 -0.09 -7.22 -20.63
N THR A 225 1.18 -6.98 -20.32
CA THR A 225 2.15 -7.99 -19.87
C THR A 225 2.79 -7.62 -18.53
N TYR A 226 2.40 -6.50 -17.95
CA TYR A 226 2.91 -6.01 -16.66
C TYR A 226 1.78 -6.02 -15.65
N GLN A 227 1.64 -7.16 -14.99
CA GLN A 227 0.72 -7.39 -13.88
C GLN A 227 1.49 -7.90 -12.66
N ALA A 228 1.17 -7.39 -11.48
CA ALA A 228 1.75 -7.87 -10.24
C ALA A 228 0.69 -7.96 -9.15
N GLN A 229 0.94 -8.74 -8.10
CA GLN A 229 0.11 -8.65 -6.90
C GLN A 229 0.41 -7.33 -6.17
N ALA A 230 -0.64 -6.61 -5.77
CA ALA A 230 -0.47 -5.39 -4.98
C ALA A 230 -0.07 -5.74 -3.54
N PRO A 231 0.82 -4.96 -2.90
CA PRO A 231 1.19 -5.19 -1.50
C PRO A 231 -0.02 -5.01 -0.57
N ALA A 232 -0.07 -5.83 0.48
CA ALA A 232 -0.97 -5.61 1.61
C ALA A 232 -0.50 -4.41 2.46
N PHE A 233 -1.39 -3.84 3.27
CA PHE A 233 -1.08 -2.77 4.22
C PHE A 233 -0.69 -1.43 3.56
N GLY A 234 -1.18 -1.18 2.34
CA GLY A 234 -0.93 0.07 1.62
C GLY A 234 -1.61 1.27 2.28
N PHE A 235 -2.62 1.04 3.13
CA PHE A 235 -3.36 2.11 3.79
C PHE A 235 -2.55 2.96 4.77
N VAL A 236 -1.52 2.43 5.42
CA VAL A 236 -0.73 3.24 6.37
C VAL A 236 0.05 4.32 5.64
N GLN A 237 0.53 3.99 4.45
CA GLN A 237 1.27 4.89 3.57
C GLN A 237 0.36 5.81 2.75
N ALA A 238 -0.90 5.43 2.58
CA ALA A 238 -1.87 6.18 1.81
C ALA A 238 -3.29 6.05 2.41
N PRO A 239 -3.54 6.66 3.58
CA PRO A 239 -4.84 6.59 4.25
C PRO A 239 -5.89 7.36 3.45
N VAL A 240 -7.15 6.98 3.63
CA VAL A 240 -8.28 7.47 2.81
C VAL A 240 -8.45 8.98 2.91
N GLY A 241 -8.34 9.56 4.12
CA GLY A 241 -8.58 10.99 4.35
C GLY A 241 -7.52 11.94 3.80
N GLU A 242 -6.35 11.41 3.42
CA GLU A 242 -5.28 12.15 2.73
C GLU A 242 -5.45 12.15 1.20
N GLY A 243 -6.42 11.41 0.66
CA GLY A 243 -6.70 11.43 -0.77
C GLY A 243 -7.44 12.69 -1.21
N SER A 244 -7.24 13.08 -2.46
CA SER A 244 -7.99 14.12 -3.15
C SER A 244 -9.44 13.68 -3.43
N PHE A 245 -10.40 14.56 -3.17
CA PHE A 245 -11.82 14.33 -3.43
C PHE A 245 -12.36 15.39 -4.39
N THR A 246 -12.99 14.97 -5.48
CA THR A 246 -13.65 15.89 -6.41
C THR A 246 -14.77 16.69 -5.73
N VAL A 247 -15.47 16.06 -4.79
CA VAL A 247 -16.50 16.71 -3.96
C VAL A 247 -16.06 16.63 -2.51
N HIS A 248 -15.65 17.76 -1.94
CA HIS A 248 -15.10 17.80 -0.58
C HIS A 248 -16.07 17.24 0.48
N ARG A 249 -17.38 17.44 0.30
CA ARG A 249 -18.43 16.93 1.19
C ARG A 249 -18.50 15.40 1.25
N ASP A 250 -17.95 14.68 0.27
CA ASP A 250 -17.93 13.21 0.30
C ASP A 250 -17.02 12.69 1.41
N LYS A 251 -16.06 13.48 1.88
CA LYS A 251 -15.16 13.14 2.98
C LYS A 251 -15.91 12.75 4.26
N THR A 252 -16.98 13.48 4.60
CA THR A 252 -17.84 13.18 5.76
C THR A 252 -18.64 11.89 5.57
N LYS A 253 -19.16 11.64 4.36
CA LYS A 253 -19.87 10.39 4.05
C LYS A 253 -18.93 9.19 4.17
N ILE A 254 -17.72 9.34 3.66
CA ILE A 254 -16.69 8.30 3.66
C ILE A 254 -16.22 7.97 5.07
N ALA A 255 -16.10 8.98 5.94
CA ALA A 255 -15.82 8.77 7.36
C ALA A 255 -16.83 7.80 8.00
N ALA A 256 -18.13 8.02 7.78
CA ALA A 256 -19.19 7.14 8.31
C ALA A 256 -19.16 5.73 7.70
N VAL A 257 -18.90 5.61 6.38
CA VAL A 257 -18.75 4.32 5.70
C VAL A 257 -17.54 3.55 6.26
N LEU A 258 -16.41 4.22 6.43
CA LEU A 258 -15.19 3.62 6.95
C LEU A 258 -15.35 3.17 8.41
N GLN A 259 -15.98 3.97 9.26
CA GLN A 259 -16.32 3.57 10.63
C GLN A 259 -17.18 2.30 10.66
N ARG A 260 -18.14 2.16 9.75
CA ARG A 260 -18.97 0.96 9.63
C ARG A 260 -18.14 -0.26 9.21
N MET A 261 -17.22 -0.11 8.25
CA MET A 261 -16.32 -1.18 7.82
C MET A 261 -15.38 -1.61 8.96
N VAL A 262 -14.77 -0.67 9.67
CA VAL A 262 -13.89 -0.95 10.82
C VAL A 262 -14.65 -1.64 11.94
N ARG A 263 -15.86 -1.15 12.30
CA ARG A 263 -16.72 -1.79 13.31
C ARG A 263 -17.02 -3.25 12.94
N ARG A 264 -17.39 -3.50 11.69
CA ARG A 264 -17.67 -4.85 11.18
C ARG A 264 -16.44 -5.75 11.27
N LYS A 265 -15.27 -5.23 10.88
CA LYS A 265 -14.01 -6.00 10.91
C LYS A 265 -13.56 -6.31 12.34
N LEU A 266 -13.73 -5.37 13.27
CA LEU A 266 -13.50 -5.61 14.71
C LEU A 266 -14.43 -6.69 15.25
N HIS A 267 -15.72 -6.61 14.95
CA HIS A 267 -16.69 -7.63 15.34
C HIS A 267 -16.34 -9.00 14.76
N TYR A 268 -15.95 -9.05 13.48
CA TYR A 268 -15.48 -10.28 12.82
C TYR A 268 -14.33 -10.94 13.59
N TYR A 269 -13.29 -10.19 13.96
CA TYR A 269 -12.16 -10.73 14.73
C TYR A 269 -12.59 -11.28 16.09
N VAL A 270 -13.48 -10.58 16.80
CA VAL A 270 -14.01 -11.04 18.09
C VAL A 270 -14.80 -12.35 17.93
N VAL A 271 -15.66 -12.45 16.91
CA VAL A 271 -16.44 -13.67 16.61
C VAL A 271 -15.54 -14.85 16.26
N GLN A 272 -14.48 -14.61 15.47
CA GLN A 272 -13.51 -15.65 15.12
C GLN A 272 -12.59 -16.03 16.29
N GLY A 273 -12.63 -15.29 17.40
CA GLY A 273 -11.70 -15.47 18.53
C GLY A 273 -10.27 -14.97 18.25
N ASP A 274 -10.06 -14.24 17.15
CA ASP A 274 -8.77 -13.64 16.80
C ASP A 274 -8.58 -12.32 17.56
N LEU A 275 -8.33 -12.46 18.86
CA LEU A 275 -8.19 -11.31 19.76
C LEU A 275 -6.93 -10.48 19.47
N HIS A 276 -5.93 -11.06 18.82
CA HIS A 276 -4.72 -10.35 18.42
C HIS A 276 -5.02 -9.34 17.30
N GLN A 277 -5.63 -9.80 16.21
CA GLN A 277 -6.02 -8.89 15.12
C GLN A 277 -7.09 -7.88 15.55
N TYR A 278 -7.98 -8.26 16.47
CA TYR A 278 -8.89 -7.30 17.11
C TYR A 278 -8.12 -6.15 17.78
N ARG A 279 -7.13 -6.46 18.64
CA ARG A 279 -6.31 -5.43 19.32
C ARG A 279 -5.57 -4.56 18.32
N LEU A 280 -4.96 -5.13 17.29
CA LEU A 280 -4.28 -4.34 16.26
C LEU A 280 -5.23 -3.38 15.56
N MET A 281 -6.37 -3.86 15.08
CA MET A 281 -7.38 -3.05 14.40
C MET A 281 -7.95 -1.97 15.32
N LEU A 282 -8.19 -2.30 16.60
CA LEU A 282 -8.72 -1.37 17.60
C LEU A 282 -7.79 -0.17 17.79
N ASN A 283 -6.49 -0.43 17.82
CA ASN A 283 -5.47 0.58 18.07
C ASN A 283 -4.91 1.21 16.79
N LEU A 284 -5.28 0.75 15.60
CA LEU A 284 -4.94 1.41 14.33
C LEU A 284 -6.04 2.34 13.83
N GLN A 285 -7.13 2.51 14.57
CA GLN A 285 -8.27 3.33 14.15
C GLN A 285 -7.89 4.77 13.76
N ARG A 286 -6.99 5.42 14.51
CA ARG A 286 -6.51 6.77 14.19
C ARG A 286 -5.74 6.83 12.87
N VAL A 287 -5.06 5.75 12.50
CA VAL A 287 -4.38 5.61 11.20
C VAL A 287 -5.40 5.43 10.09
N HIS A 288 -6.43 4.59 10.30
CA HIS A 288 -7.53 4.42 9.34
C HIS A 288 -8.31 5.71 9.10
N TYR A 289 -8.57 6.48 10.16
CA TYR A 289 -9.35 7.72 10.12
C TYR A 289 -8.51 8.98 9.92
N ARG A 290 -7.21 8.85 9.62
CA ARG A 290 -6.33 10.02 9.50
C ARG A 290 -6.87 11.00 8.46
N ASN A 291 -6.90 12.28 8.85
CA ASN A 291 -7.48 13.39 8.11
C ASN A 291 -8.98 13.25 7.81
N LEU A 292 -9.73 12.32 8.40
CA LEU A 292 -11.19 12.25 8.31
C LEU A 292 -11.82 12.82 9.58
N ASP A 293 -13.01 13.40 9.44
CA ASP A 293 -13.87 13.76 10.57
C ASP A 293 -14.59 12.51 11.10
N ALA A 294 -13.80 11.59 11.67
CA ALA A 294 -14.26 10.34 12.26
C ALA A 294 -13.68 10.18 13.67
N VAL A 295 -14.57 9.97 14.63
CA VAL A 295 -14.19 9.62 16.00
C VAL A 295 -13.87 8.12 16.08
N PRO A 296 -12.77 7.71 16.74
CA PRO A 296 -12.52 6.30 17.04
C PRO A 296 -13.71 5.62 17.73
N LEU A 297 -13.91 4.34 17.42
CA LEU A 297 -14.92 3.53 18.08
C LEU A 297 -14.45 3.21 19.51
N GLU A 298 -15.31 3.52 20.48
CA GLU A 298 -15.07 3.29 21.90
C GLU A 298 -16.14 2.36 22.49
N GLY A 299 -15.87 1.77 23.66
CA GLY A 299 -16.85 0.97 24.40
C GLY A 299 -17.34 -0.28 23.66
N LEU A 300 -16.52 -0.85 22.78
CA LEU A 300 -16.87 -2.03 21.98
C LEU A 300 -17.04 -3.28 22.85
N VAL A 301 -16.19 -3.44 23.86
CA VAL A 301 -16.34 -4.44 24.92
C VAL A 301 -17.28 -3.84 25.97
N PRO A 302 -18.46 -4.44 26.24
CA PRO A 302 -19.43 -3.91 27.18
C PRO A 302 -19.00 -4.12 28.63
N GLY A 303 -19.57 -3.34 29.55
CA GLY A 303 -19.43 -3.55 31.00
C GLY A 303 -18.26 -2.82 31.67
N PHE A 304 -17.57 -1.91 30.97
CA PHE A 304 -16.57 -1.06 31.61
C PHE A 304 -17.26 -0.03 32.53
N VAL A 305 -16.86 -0.01 33.81
CA VAL A 305 -17.31 0.96 34.81
C VAL A 305 -16.10 1.42 35.60
N SER A 306 -15.92 2.74 35.75
CA SER A 306 -14.81 3.33 36.50
C SER A 306 -15.25 4.60 37.21
N ASN A 307 -14.76 4.79 38.45
CA ASN A 307 -14.97 6.00 39.25
C ASN A 307 -13.79 6.98 39.16
N LEU A 308 -12.81 6.71 38.30
CA LEU A 308 -11.62 7.56 38.13
C LEU A 308 -12.03 8.90 37.52
N GLN A 309 -11.65 9.98 38.18
CA GLN A 309 -11.93 11.35 37.72
C GLN A 309 -10.81 11.92 36.84
N ASP A 310 -9.57 11.44 37.04
CA ASP A 310 -8.43 11.82 36.24
C ASP A 310 -8.55 11.25 34.81
N PRO A 311 -8.56 12.09 33.75
CA PRO A 311 -8.71 11.63 32.37
C PRO A 311 -7.66 10.63 31.92
N ALA A 312 -6.40 10.80 32.35
CA ALA A 312 -5.29 9.94 31.96
C ALA A 312 -5.46 8.52 32.55
N SER A 313 -5.75 8.43 33.85
CA SER A 313 -6.03 7.18 34.56
C SER A 313 -7.29 6.50 34.04
N PHE A 314 -8.35 7.26 33.74
CA PHE A 314 -9.57 6.74 33.13
C PHE A 314 -9.29 6.14 31.74
N ALA A 315 -8.56 6.87 30.89
CA ALA A 315 -8.20 6.43 29.55
C ALA A 315 -7.35 5.14 29.60
N ALA A 316 -6.36 5.07 30.49
CA ALA A 316 -5.56 3.86 30.68
C ALA A 316 -6.41 2.67 31.15
N ALA A 317 -7.30 2.86 32.13
CA ALA A 317 -8.18 1.80 32.62
C ALA A 317 -9.16 1.31 31.54
N SER A 318 -9.77 2.22 30.79
CA SER A 318 -10.65 1.89 29.67
C SER A 318 -9.88 1.15 28.59
N PHE A 319 -8.68 1.62 28.24
CA PHE A 319 -7.83 1.00 27.25
C PHE A 319 -7.45 -0.44 27.61
N LEU A 320 -7.00 -0.67 28.86
CA LEU A 320 -6.68 -2.02 29.34
C LEU A 320 -7.92 -2.92 29.26
N PHE A 321 -9.09 -2.43 29.70
CA PHE A 321 -10.34 -3.18 29.63
C PHE A 321 -10.74 -3.55 28.19
N GLN A 322 -10.73 -2.57 27.28
CA GLN A 322 -11.14 -2.77 25.88
C GLN A 322 -10.19 -3.69 25.12
N ASN A 323 -8.92 -3.73 25.49
CA ASN A 323 -7.92 -4.65 24.94
C ASN A 323 -7.81 -5.98 25.71
N GLY A 324 -8.58 -6.15 26.80
CA GLY A 324 -8.55 -7.37 27.61
C GLY A 324 -7.23 -7.59 28.36
N PHE A 325 -6.65 -6.54 28.93
CA PHE A 325 -5.52 -6.62 29.87
C PHE A 325 -5.97 -6.34 31.30
N ARG A 326 -5.26 -6.94 32.26
CA ARG A 326 -5.45 -6.82 33.71
C ARG A 326 -4.46 -5.84 34.33
N SER A 327 -3.28 -5.71 33.72
CA SER A 327 -2.21 -4.83 34.18
C SER A 327 -1.39 -4.27 33.02
N VAL A 328 -0.55 -3.27 33.30
CA VAL A 328 0.27 -2.57 32.29
C VAL A 328 1.46 -3.38 31.78
N ASP A 329 1.86 -4.43 32.51
CA ASP A 329 2.99 -5.31 32.24
C ASP A 329 2.59 -6.67 31.65
N GLU A 330 1.29 -6.96 31.57
CA GLU A 330 0.77 -8.18 30.96
C GLU A 330 1.13 -8.24 29.47
N ARG A 331 1.40 -9.45 28.98
CA ARG A 331 1.70 -9.70 27.57
C ARG A 331 0.66 -10.61 26.94
N THR A 332 0.29 -10.30 25.70
CA THR A 332 -0.48 -11.22 24.87
C THR A 332 0.34 -12.49 24.55
N ALA A 333 -0.30 -13.50 23.95
CA ALA A 333 0.39 -14.71 23.49
C ALA A 333 1.49 -14.41 22.45
N GLU A 334 1.34 -13.33 21.69
CA GLU A 334 2.30 -12.81 20.71
C GLU A 334 3.42 -11.98 21.37
N GLY A 335 3.34 -11.75 22.68
CA GLY A 335 4.33 -11.05 23.48
C GLY A 335 4.18 -9.53 23.53
N TRP A 336 3.00 -8.98 23.21
CA TRP A 336 2.76 -7.54 23.15
C TRP A 336 2.20 -7.02 24.46
N THR A 337 2.74 -5.90 24.97
CA THR A 337 2.21 -5.22 26.15
C THR A 337 1.19 -4.15 25.78
N PRO A 338 0.40 -3.66 26.76
CA PRO A 338 -0.47 -2.50 26.58
C PRO A 338 0.21 -1.29 25.95
N ILE A 339 1.45 -0.98 26.33
CA ILE A 339 2.17 0.18 25.78
C ILE A 339 2.59 -0.04 24.31
N CYS A 340 2.86 -1.28 23.88
CA CYS A 340 3.05 -1.60 22.46
C CYS A 340 1.81 -1.24 21.63
N LEU A 341 0.62 -1.57 22.13
CA LEU A 341 -0.64 -1.27 21.47
C LEU A 341 -1.00 0.23 21.55
N ALA A 342 -0.67 0.90 22.66
CA ALA A 342 -0.84 2.35 22.79
C ALA A 342 0.04 3.13 21.81
N ALA A 343 1.23 2.62 21.46
CA ALA A 343 2.09 3.20 20.43
C ALA A 343 1.48 3.10 19.01
N LEU A 344 0.67 2.07 18.74
CA LEU A 344 -0.12 1.99 17.50
C LEU A 344 -1.21 3.06 17.45
N ASP A 345 -1.93 3.25 18.57
CA ASP A 345 -2.95 4.30 18.69
C ASP A 345 -2.32 5.68 18.56
N GLY A 346 -1.17 5.90 19.21
CA GLY A 346 -0.46 7.16 19.12
C GLY A 346 -1.09 8.28 19.96
N SER A 347 -1.99 7.96 20.89
CA SER A 347 -2.45 8.91 21.92
C SER A 347 -1.30 9.25 22.87
N PRO A 348 -0.80 10.50 22.88
CA PRO A 348 0.27 10.91 23.80
C PRO A 348 -0.16 10.78 25.26
N MET A 349 -1.42 11.12 25.55
CA MET A 349 -2.01 11.02 26.91
C MET A 349 -2.03 9.57 27.40
N LEU A 350 -2.39 8.61 26.54
CA LEU A 350 -2.42 7.20 26.91
C LEU A 350 -1.00 6.67 27.18
N ILE A 351 -0.04 7.01 26.32
CA ILE A 351 1.36 6.61 26.52
C ILE A 351 1.89 7.18 27.83
N SER A 352 1.67 8.48 28.10
CA SER A 352 2.05 9.10 29.38
C SER A 352 1.44 8.38 30.58
N ALA A 353 0.14 8.08 30.54
CA ALA A 353 -0.56 7.39 31.62
C ALA A 353 0.01 5.99 31.90
N LEU A 354 0.35 5.23 30.85
CA LEU A 354 0.95 3.90 31.00
C LEU A 354 2.40 3.98 31.55
N LEU A 355 3.18 4.98 31.12
CA LEU A 355 4.53 5.21 31.63
C LEU A 355 4.55 5.62 33.10
N GLU A 356 3.58 6.44 33.54
CA GLU A 356 3.38 6.78 34.97
C GLU A 356 3.06 5.54 35.81
N GLN A 357 2.38 4.56 35.22
CA GLN A 357 2.15 3.23 35.80
C GLN A 357 3.34 2.27 35.65
N ARG A 358 4.53 2.78 35.27
CA ARG A 358 5.80 2.05 35.13
C ARG A 358 5.85 1.04 33.98
N ALA A 359 5.08 1.25 32.92
CA ALA A 359 5.31 0.55 31.66
C ALA A 359 6.74 0.84 31.14
N ASP A 360 7.37 -0.14 30.51
CA ASP A 360 8.72 0.02 29.95
C ASP A 360 8.69 0.85 28.66
N VAL A 361 9.34 2.02 28.69
CA VAL A 361 9.46 2.93 27.54
C VAL A 361 10.24 2.31 26.37
N ASN A 362 11.05 1.29 26.62
CA ASN A 362 11.88 0.60 25.64
C ASN A 362 11.35 -0.77 25.24
N ASP A 363 10.08 -1.06 25.54
CA ASP A 363 9.46 -2.33 25.17
C ASP A 363 9.37 -2.50 23.64
N ARG A 364 9.15 -3.75 23.22
CA ARG A 364 9.22 -4.18 21.83
C ARG A 364 8.12 -5.17 21.51
N MET A 365 7.60 -5.09 20.28
CA MET A 365 6.79 -6.18 19.75
C MET A 365 7.68 -7.41 19.52
N LYS A 366 7.34 -8.53 20.14
CA LYS A 366 8.19 -9.74 20.12
C LYS A 366 8.06 -10.53 18.83
N GLN A 367 6.82 -10.74 18.39
CA GLN A 367 6.55 -11.44 17.14
C GLN A 367 6.42 -10.47 15.97
N ARG A 368 6.77 -10.95 14.78
CA ARG A 368 6.46 -10.26 13.53
C ARG A 368 4.94 -10.26 13.39
N GLU A 369 4.38 -9.12 13.05
CA GLU A 369 2.97 -9.05 12.68
C GLU A 369 2.85 -9.10 11.15
N PRO A 370 2.42 -10.23 10.54
CA PRO A 370 2.39 -10.40 9.09
C PRO A 370 1.46 -9.42 8.39
N ALA A 371 0.39 -8.98 9.06
CA ALA A 371 -0.51 -7.98 8.52
C ALA A 371 0.11 -6.57 8.53
N SER A 372 1.20 -6.35 9.28
CA SER A 372 1.93 -5.08 9.35
C SER A 372 3.27 -5.15 8.61
N GLN A 373 3.84 -3.98 8.33
CA GLN A 373 5.21 -3.90 7.79
C GLN A 373 6.28 -4.02 8.88
N PHE A 374 5.90 -4.09 10.16
CA PHE A 374 6.85 -4.17 11.27
C PHE A 374 7.56 -5.53 11.33
N GLY A 375 8.85 -5.48 11.67
CA GLY A 375 9.69 -6.65 11.89
C GLY A 375 9.48 -7.28 13.26
N GLN A 376 10.26 -8.32 13.56
CA GLN A 376 10.40 -8.81 14.93
C GLN A 376 11.19 -7.79 15.77
N GLU A 377 10.92 -7.74 17.07
CA GLU A 377 11.63 -6.91 18.05
C GLU A 377 11.60 -5.40 17.73
N THR A 378 10.55 -4.92 17.06
CA THR A 378 10.38 -3.48 16.73
C THR A 378 10.06 -2.66 17.99
N PRO A 379 10.86 -1.64 18.33
CA PRO A 379 10.62 -0.76 19.49
C PRO A 379 9.41 0.17 19.34
N LEU A 380 8.88 0.65 20.48
CA LEU A 380 7.79 1.64 20.53
C LEU A 380 8.07 2.89 19.69
N LEU A 381 9.30 3.38 19.77
CA LEU A 381 9.75 4.60 19.08
C LEU A 381 9.68 4.44 17.56
N HIS A 382 10.03 3.26 17.03
CA HIS A 382 9.97 2.93 15.60
C HIS A 382 8.53 2.90 15.10
N MET A 383 7.61 2.34 15.89
CA MET A 383 6.18 2.32 15.54
C MET A 383 5.61 3.74 15.44
N CYS A 384 5.88 4.60 16.42
CA CYS A 384 5.42 5.99 16.40
C CYS A 384 6.01 6.76 15.21
N ALA A 385 7.28 6.53 14.89
CA ALA A 385 7.96 7.15 13.75
C ALA A 385 7.31 6.74 12.42
N PHE A 386 7.03 5.45 12.22
CA PHE A 386 6.40 4.90 11.03
C PHE A 386 4.94 5.33 10.87
N LEU A 387 4.17 5.37 11.96
CA LEU A 387 2.76 5.76 11.96
C LEU A 387 2.55 7.27 11.98
N THR A 388 3.61 8.08 11.89
CA THR A 388 3.56 9.56 11.95
C THR A 388 2.93 10.11 13.24
N ASN A 389 2.98 9.35 14.34
CA ASN A 389 2.43 9.73 15.63
C ASN A 389 3.43 10.65 16.37
N ASN A 390 3.66 11.86 15.85
CA ASN A 390 4.79 12.71 16.25
C ASN A 390 4.71 13.21 17.71
N GLU A 391 3.52 13.49 18.22
CA GLU A 391 3.35 13.83 19.64
C GLU A 391 3.66 12.65 20.57
N ALA A 392 3.21 11.45 20.18
CA ALA A 392 3.51 10.21 20.89
C ALA A 392 5.02 9.91 20.89
N LEU A 393 5.66 10.12 19.72
CA LEU A 393 7.10 10.02 19.53
C LEU A 393 7.86 10.97 20.48
N ARG A 394 7.41 12.23 20.61
CA ARG A 394 8.00 13.21 21.53
C ARG A 394 7.87 12.81 22.99
N VAL A 395 6.72 12.26 23.39
CA VAL A 395 6.50 11.74 24.76
C VAL A 395 7.46 10.59 25.07
N LEU A 396 7.65 9.67 24.13
CA LEU A 396 8.61 8.57 24.31
C LEU A 396 10.05 9.11 24.45
N ILE A 397 10.45 10.06 23.60
CA ILE A 397 11.77 10.69 23.66
C ILE A 397 11.98 11.42 25.00
N SER A 398 11.01 12.22 25.45
CA SER A 398 11.11 12.94 26.72
C SER A 398 11.14 12.00 27.93
N SER A 399 10.53 10.82 27.78
CA SER A 399 10.56 9.72 28.75
C SER A 399 11.79 8.82 28.64
N ARG A 400 12.83 9.28 27.91
CA ARG A 400 14.13 8.60 27.75
C ARG A 400 14.07 7.27 26.98
N ALA A 401 13.22 7.20 25.96
CA ALA A 401 13.30 6.13 24.96
C ALA A 401 14.69 6.08 24.32
N ASP A 402 15.20 4.87 24.09
CA ASP A 402 16.47 4.63 23.43
C ASP A 402 16.38 4.91 21.92
N VAL A 403 16.86 6.09 21.52
CA VAL A 403 16.91 6.53 20.12
C VAL A 403 17.96 5.80 19.28
N THR A 404 18.87 5.04 19.91
CA THR A 404 19.90 4.24 19.23
C THR A 404 19.45 2.80 18.98
N SER A 405 18.28 2.42 19.50
CA SER A 405 17.73 1.09 19.36
C SER A 405 17.53 0.70 17.89
N LYS A 406 17.80 -0.58 17.61
CA LYS A 406 17.58 -1.19 16.30
C LYS A 406 16.53 -2.29 16.39
N ASP A 407 15.73 -2.45 15.34
CA ASP A 407 14.80 -3.57 15.22
C ASP A 407 15.50 -4.84 14.68
N GLY A 408 14.73 -5.90 14.43
CA GLY A 408 15.24 -7.17 13.88
C GLY A 408 15.89 -7.07 12.50
N PHE A 409 15.70 -5.96 11.75
CA PHE A 409 16.37 -5.70 10.46
C PHE A 409 17.56 -4.74 10.60
N GLY A 410 17.96 -4.41 11.83
CA GLY A 410 19.00 -3.44 12.11
C GLY A 410 18.58 -2.00 11.81
N ALA A 411 17.30 -1.72 11.58
CA ALA A 411 16.80 -0.40 11.25
C ALA A 411 16.63 0.45 12.53
N SER A 412 17.06 1.70 12.46
CA SER A 412 16.87 2.72 13.50
C SER A 412 15.52 3.45 13.32
N PRO A 413 15.06 4.24 14.31
CA PRO A 413 13.82 5.02 14.17
C PRO A 413 13.84 5.95 12.95
N HIS A 414 15.00 6.47 12.55
CA HIS A 414 15.15 7.29 11.35
C HIS A 414 14.78 6.56 10.07
N HIS A 415 15.09 5.26 9.96
CA HIS A 415 14.71 4.47 8.79
C HIS A 415 13.19 4.40 8.65
N TRP A 416 12.47 4.24 9.76
CA TRP A 416 11.01 4.17 9.80
C TRP A 416 10.34 5.53 9.56
N ALA A 417 10.92 6.61 10.09
CA ALA A 417 10.48 7.98 9.78
C ALA A 417 10.70 8.30 8.29
N ALA A 418 11.84 7.89 7.73
CA ALA A 418 12.15 8.06 6.31
C ALA A 418 11.20 7.27 5.41
N PHE A 419 10.90 6.02 5.77
CA PHE A 419 10.00 5.15 5.03
C PHE A 419 8.56 5.69 4.94
N SER A 420 8.10 6.36 6.01
CA SER A 420 6.75 6.92 6.15
C SER A 420 6.61 8.37 5.66
N ASN A 421 7.67 8.96 5.10
CA ASN A 421 7.75 10.39 4.76
C ASN A 421 7.54 11.33 5.97
N ASN A 422 7.87 10.88 7.17
CA ASN A 422 7.65 11.63 8.40
C ASN A 422 8.74 12.69 8.64
N VAL A 423 8.65 13.82 7.94
CA VAL A 423 9.63 14.93 8.05
C VAL A 423 9.74 15.48 9.47
N GLU A 424 8.62 15.62 10.18
CA GLU A 424 8.59 16.11 11.55
C GLU A 424 9.24 15.10 12.52
N GLY A 425 8.98 13.81 12.35
CA GLY A 425 9.65 12.73 13.09
C GLY A 425 11.15 12.68 12.85
N ILE A 426 11.60 12.84 11.59
CA ILE A 426 13.04 12.96 11.26
C ILE A 426 13.68 14.11 12.05
N LYS A 427 13.06 15.30 12.05
CA LYS A 427 13.59 16.47 12.79
C LYS A 427 13.63 16.23 14.30
N ALA A 428 12.59 15.62 14.86
CA ALA A 428 12.52 15.28 16.28
C ALA A 428 13.63 14.28 16.67
N LEU A 429 13.83 13.24 15.86
CA LEU A 429 14.87 12.22 16.09
C LEU A 429 16.28 12.79 15.96
N CYS A 430 16.56 13.67 14.98
CA CYS A 430 17.82 14.40 14.88
C CYS A 430 18.08 15.24 16.14
N THR A 431 17.06 15.96 16.63
CA THR A 431 17.17 16.78 17.84
C THR A 431 17.45 15.92 19.09
N ALA A 432 16.91 14.70 19.12
CA ALA A 432 17.14 13.73 20.19
C ALA A 432 18.48 12.98 20.08
N GLY A 433 19.32 13.28 19.07
CA GLY A 433 20.63 12.66 18.89
C GLY A 433 20.62 11.29 18.22
N CYS A 434 19.51 10.89 17.59
CA CYS A 434 19.50 9.70 16.75
C CYS A 434 20.40 9.95 15.51
N SER A 435 21.17 8.95 15.09
CA SER A 435 22.05 9.07 13.92
C SER A 435 21.23 9.02 12.62
N PRO A 436 21.31 10.05 11.74
CA PRO A 436 20.59 10.06 10.46
C PRO A 436 21.32 9.27 9.36
N THR A 437 22.52 8.76 9.64
CA THR A 437 23.39 8.05 8.68
C THR A 437 23.59 6.57 9.02
N ASP A 438 22.90 6.06 10.06
CA ASP A 438 22.95 4.64 10.40
C ASP A 438 22.53 3.79 9.22
N VAL A 439 23.11 2.58 9.11
CA VAL A 439 22.70 1.63 8.07
C VAL A 439 22.02 0.40 8.68
N ASN A 440 20.96 -0.07 8.02
CA ASN A 440 20.27 -1.31 8.36
C ASN A 440 21.00 -2.56 7.81
N MET A 441 20.45 -3.75 7.99
CA MET A 441 21.06 -5.01 7.49
C MET A 441 21.16 -5.11 5.97
N LEU A 442 20.33 -4.37 5.22
CA LEU A 442 20.47 -4.23 3.76
C LEU A 442 21.57 -3.23 3.39
N GLY A 443 22.25 -2.70 4.40
CA GLY A 443 23.22 -1.64 4.27
C GLY A 443 22.58 -0.30 3.93
N TYR A 444 21.27 -0.10 4.01
CA TYR A 444 20.60 1.15 3.61
C TYR A 444 20.64 2.19 4.71
N SER A 445 20.98 3.44 4.37
CA SER A 445 20.75 4.61 5.22
C SER A 445 19.27 5.03 5.22
N PRO A 446 18.81 5.86 6.17
CA PRO A 446 17.49 6.49 6.11
C PRO A 446 17.23 7.20 4.78
N PHE A 447 18.24 7.89 4.21
CA PHE A 447 18.10 8.57 2.93
C PHE A 447 17.81 7.57 1.79
N ARG A 448 18.53 6.45 1.73
CA ARG A 448 18.26 5.41 0.73
C ARG A 448 16.97 4.66 0.96
N VAL A 449 16.52 4.50 2.19
CA VAL A 449 15.17 3.99 2.47
C VAL A 449 14.13 4.95 1.88
N ALA A 450 14.21 6.25 2.17
CA ALA A 450 13.31 7.25 1.60
C ALA A 450 13.31 7.21 0.06
N ALA A 451 14.48 7.14 -0.57
CA ALA A 451 14.59 7.01 -2.03
C ALA A 451 13.96 5.71 -2.54
N SER A 452 14.18 4.58 -1.85
CA SER A 452 13.68 3.26 -2.27
C SER A 452 12.15 3.16 -2.35
N VAL A 453 11.44 3.92 -1.52
CA VAL A 453 9.98 3.98 -1.45
C VAL A 453 9.39 5.32 -1.93
N GLY A 454 10.21 6.16 -2.56
CA GLY A 454 9.80 7.40 -3.20
C GLY A 454 9.34 8.53 -2.27
N ARG A 455 9.94 8.66 -1.08
CA ARG A 455 9.62 9.71 -0.08
C ARG A 455 10.50 10.94 -0.27
N VAL A 456 10.14 11.77 -1.24
CA VAL A 456 10.97 12.91 -1.66
C VAL A 456 11.18 13.93 -0.53
N ASP A 457 10.17 14.20 0.31
CA ASP A 457 10.32 15.17 1.40
C ASP A 457 11.24 14.66 2.51
N ALA A 458 11.14 13.37 2.85
CA ALA A 458 12.10 12.73 3.75
C ALA A 458 13.53 12.77 3.17
N MET A 459 13.72 12.53 1.87
CA MET A 459 15.03 12.69 1.22
C MET A 459 15.57 14.12 1.40
N ARG A 460 14.74 15.14 1.14
CA ARG A 460 15.11 16.55 1.33
C ARG A 460 15.47 16.86 2.79
N ALA A 461 14.72 16.31 3.74
CA ALA A 461 14.99 16.50 5.18
C ALA A 461 16.29 15.84 5.65
N LEU A 462 16.68 14.72 5.04
CA LEU A 462 17.89 13.96 5.38
C LEU A 462 19.12 14.41 4.59
N LEU A 463 18.94 15.13 3.49
CA LEU A 463 20.01 15.60 2.61
C LEU A 463 21.16 16.32 3.33
N PRO A 464 20.93 17.20 4.33
CA PRO A 464 22.02 17.87 5.05
C PRO A 464 23.02 16.93 5.75
N TYR A 465 22.60 15.68 6.00
CA TYR A 465 23.40 14.66 6.68
C TYR A 465 23.91 13.58 5.72
N THR A 466 23.54 13.65 4.44
CA THR A 466 23.75 12.55 3.47
C THR A 466 25.06 12.76 2.70
N PRO A 467 26.01 11.82 2.77
CA PRO A 467 27.25 11.91 1.98
C PRO A 467 26.99 11.61 0.50
N LYS A 468 27.91 12.03 -0.37
CA LYS A 468 27.71 11.98 -1.83
C LYS A 468 27.53 10.56 -2.38
N ASP A 469 28.28 9.61 -1.84
CA ASP A 469 28.23 8.19 -2.20
C ASP A 469 26.85 7.56 -1.93
N GLU A 470 26.18 7.97 -0.85
CA GLU A 470 24.81 7.55 -0.55
C GLU A 470 23.80 8.07 -1.58
N ILE A 471 24.01 9.29 -2.11
CA ILE A 471 23.19 9.86 -3.19
C ILE A 471 23.36 9.06 -4.48
N ASP A 472 24.60 8.68 -4.82
CA ASP A 472 24.86 7.88 -6.03
C ASP A 472 24.24 6.48 -5.95
N LEU A 473 24.34 5.83 -4.78
CA LEU A 473 23.72 4.53 -4.54
C LEU A 473 22.19 4.57 -4.46
N ALA A 474 21.60 5.74 -4.21
CA ALA A 474 20.15 5.89 -4.09
C ALA A 474 19.40 5.60 -5.40
N LEU A 475 20.02 5.84 -6.58
CA LEU A 475 19.41 5.48 -7.87
C LEU A 475 19.17 3.96 -7.98
N HIS A 476 20.08 3.16 -7.43
CA HIS A 476 19.93 1.69 -7.40
C HIS A 476 18.86 1.26 -6.41
N ALA A 477 18.81 1.89 -5.23
CA ALA A 477 17.83 1.59 -4.19
C ALA A 477 16.39 1.94 -4.62
N ALA A 478 16.21 3.05 -5.34
CA ALA A 478 14.92 3.50 -5.89
C ALA A 478 14.22 2.41 -6.71
N MET A 479 14.96 1.56 -7.42
CA MET A 479 14.38 0.53 -8.31
C MET A 479 13.81 -0.69 -7.57
N LEU A 480 14.10 -0.86 -6.27
CA LEU A 480 13.80 -2.09 -5.54
C LEU A 480 12.46 -2.07 -4.80
N GLN A 481 11.94 -0.90 -4.39
CA GLN A 481 10.76 -0.83 -3.50
C GLN A 481 9.72 0.23 -3.89
N GLY A 482 9.64 0.56 -5.19
CA GLY A 482 8.62 1.48 -5.72
C GLY A 482 9.06 2.95 -5.85
N GLY A 483 10.31 3.27 -5.54
CA GLY A 483 10.92 4.59 -5.73
C GLY A 483 11.29 4.94 -7.17
N GLY A 484 11.02 4.06 -8.15
CA GLY A 484 11.39 4.25 -9.56
C GLY A 484 10.54 5.25 -10.36
N SER A 485 9.92 6.22 -9.68
CA SER A 485 9.12 7.27 -10.33
C SER A 485 9.99 8.33 -10.97
N ALA A 486 9.45 9.03 -11.97
CA ALA A 486 10.16 10.12 -12.64
C ALA A 486 10.64 11.22 -11.68
N GLU A 487 9.83 11.56 -10.67
CA GLU A 487 10.16 12.59 -9.68
C GLU A 487 11.36 12.22 -8.80
N VAL A 488 11.37 11.02 -8.23
CA VAL A 488 12.46 10.56 -7.36
C VAL A 488 13.76 10.50 -8.15
N MET A 489 13.71 9.95 -9.36
CA MET A 489 14.87 9.86 -10.24
C MET A 489 15.38 11.24 -10.63
N SER A 490 14.49 12.15 -11.02
CA SER A 490 14.86 13.53 -11.36
C SER A 490 15.45 14.27 -10.15
N THR A 491 14.92 14.04 -8.96
CA THR A 491 15.44 14.60 -7.71
C THR A 491 16.86 14.09 -7.46
N LEU A 492 17.10 12.78 -7.48
CA LEU A 492 18.44 12.21 -7.28
C LEU A 492 19.46 12.71 -8.32
N ILE A 493 19.06 12.78 -9.58
CA ILE A 493 19.91 13.32 -10.66
C ILE A 493 20.23 14.80 -10.41
N SER A 494 19.26 15.60 -9.97
CA SER A 494 19.47 17.02 -9.63
C SER A 494 20.40 17.21 -8.42
N LEU A 495 20.43 16.24 -7.51
CA LEU A 495 21.39 16.15 -6.39
C LEU A 495 22.77 15.65 -6.84
N GLY A 496 22.96 15.41 -8.14
CA GLY A 496 24.23 15.02 -8.73
C GLY A 496 24.50 13.51 -8.70
N ALA A 497 23.48 12.66 -8.58
CA ALA A 497 23.65 11.21 -8.65
C ALA A 497 24.22 10.76 -10.02
N ASP A 498 25.24 9.90 -10.01
CA ASP A 498 25.83 9.33 -11.23
C ASP A 498 24.88 8.29 -11.86
N VAL A 499 24.28 8.69 -12.98
CA VAL A 499 23.35 7.87 -13.78
C VAL A 499 23.98 6.60 -14.36
N ASN A 500 25.31 6.49 -14.37
CA ASN A 500 26.06 5.36 -14.91
C ASN A 500 26.80 4.56 -13.83
N LEU A 501 26.60 4.85 -12.54
CA LEU A 501 27.29 4.16 -11.46
C LEU A 501 27.05 2.63 -11.53
N GLN A 502 28.11 1.85 -11.70
CA GLN A 502 28.00 0.39 -11.70
C GLN A 502 27.98 -0.14 -10.26
N LEU A 503 26.87 -0.79 -9.89
CA LEU A 503 26.65 -1.25 -8.53
C LEU A 503 27.63 -2.36 -8.15
N THR A 504 28.32 -2.18 -7.02
CA THR A 504 29.13 -3.24 -6.42
C THR A 504 28.67 -3.46 -4.99
N ILE A 505 28.33 -4.71 -4.67
CA ILE A 505 27.93 -5.11 -3.33
C ILE A 505 28.99 -6.06 -2.81
N PRO A 506 29.56 -5.83 -1.61
CA PRO A 506 30.55 -6.74 -1.04
C PRO A 506 29.98 -8.15 -0.88
N LEU A 507 30.67 -9.15 -1.43
CA LEU A 507 30.18 -10.54 -1.50
C LEU A 507 29.80 -11.13 -0.14
N PHE A 508 30.57 -10.78 0.91
CA PHE A 508 30.36 -11.28 2.28
C PHE A 508 29.55 -10.34 3.17
N SER A 509 28.98 -9.26 2.62
CA SER A 509 27.97 -8.48 3.34
C SER A 509 26.68 -9.29 3.50
N PRO A 510 25.81 -9.01 4.49
CA PRO A 510 24.51 -9.67 4.60
C PRO A 510 23.70 -9.60 3.30
N LEU A 511 23.70 -8.43 2.65
CA LEU A 511 23.03 -8.24 1.35
C LEU A 511 23.66 -9.10 0.25
N GLY A 512 25.00 -9.14 0.17
CA GLY A 512 25.75 -9.92 -0.82
C GLY A 512 25.52 -11.42 -0.71
N ILE A 513 25.50 -11.95 0.52
CA ILE A 513 25.18 -13.36 0.79
C ILE A 513 23.74 -13.66 0.36
N TRP A 514 22.79 -12.82 0.76
CA TRP A 514 21.38 -13.00 0.42
C TRP A 514 21.13 -12.92 -1.09
N PHE A 515 21.71 -11.94 -1.78
CA PHE A 515 21.66 -11.84 -3.24
C PHE A 515 22.37 -13.01 -3.93
N GLY A 516 23.43 -13.57 -3.34
CA GLY A 516 24.06 -14.81 -3.79
C GLY A 516 23.08 -15.99 -3.77
N CYS A 517 22.34 -16.16 -2.68
CA CYS A 517 21.29 -17.18 -2.58
C CYS A 517 20.17 -16.97 -3.61
N LEU A 518 19.70 -15.73 -3.79
CA LEU A 518 18.68 -15.40 -4.79
C LEU A 518 19.19 -15.62 -6.22
N SER A 519 20.46 -15.33 -6.49
CA SER A 519 21.13 -15.59 -7.78
C SER A 519 21.25 -17.07 -8.10
N LEU A 520 21.47 -17.91 -7.09
CA LEU A 520 21.43 -19.37 -7.27
C LEU A 520 20.01 -19.79 -7.63
N ARG A 521 19.02 -19.36 -6.83
CA ARG A 521 17.59 -19.67 -7.04
C ARG A 521 17.08 -19.25 -8.42
N HIS A 522 17.53 -18.11 -8.94
CA HIS A 522 17.17 -17.61 -10.27
C HIS A 522 17.34 -18.66 -11.38
N ARG A 523 18.32 -19.57 -11.27
CA ARG A 523 18.60 -20.59 -12.30
C ARG A 523 17.51 -21.64 -12.47
N TRP A 524 16.66 -21.85 -11.46
CA TRP A 524 15.60 -22.86 -11.50
C TRP A 524 14.23 -22.31 -11.08
N LYS A 525 14.18 -21.10 -10.51
CA LYS A 525 12.93 -20.41 -10.15
C LYS A 525 13.08 -18.89 -10.25
N THR A 526 12.63 -18.33 -11.37
CA THR A 526 12.77 -16.91 -11.71
C THR A 526 11.68 -16.05 -11.06
N SER A 527 12.06 -14.83 -10.68
CA SER A 527 11.20 -13.75 -10.18
C SER A 527 11.90 -12.42 -10.46
N VAL A 528 11.19 -11.30 -10.38
CA VAL A 528 11.80 -9.96 -10.53
C VAL A 528 12.95 -9.77 -9.53
N LEU A 529 12.77 -10.15 -8.26
CA LEU A 529 13.81 -10.04 -7.23
C LEU A 529 15.01 -10.95 -7.52
N SER A 530 14.78 -12.20 -7.92
CA SER A 530 15.88 -13.11 -8.24
C SER A 530 16.62 -12.71 -9.52
N SER A 531 15.92 -12.16 -10.52
CA SER A 531 16.51 -11.57 -11.72
C SER A 531 17.36 -10.36 -11.39
N TYR A 532 16.87 -9.47 -10.52
CA TYR A 532 17.65 -8.35 -10.01
C TYR A 532 18.92 -8.86 -9.32
N ALA A 533 18.79 -9.74 -8.34
CA ALA A 533 19.93 -10.30 -7.63
C ALA A 533 20.91 -11.02 -8.56
N TYR A 534 20.43 -11.70 -9.60
CA TYR A 534 21.28 -12.40 -10.56
C TYR A 534 22.10 -11.46 -11.45
N HIS A 535 21.56 -10.28 -11.78
CA HIS A 535 22.13 -9.34 -12.75
C HIS A 535 22.70 -8.05 -12.15
N HIS A 536 22.49 -7.77 -10.85
CA HIS A 536 22.84 -6.49 -10.20
C HIS A 536 24.35 -6.16 -10.21
N TYR A 537 25.22 -7.17 -10.25
CA TYR A 537 26.65 -6.94 -10.07
C TYR A 537 27.24 -6.21 -11.28
N GLN A 538 27.83 -5.04 -11.04
CA GLN A 538 28.23 -4.03 -12.03
C GLN A 538 27.09 -3.53 -12.94
N ALA A 539 25.83 -3.72 -12.57
CA ALA A 539 24.71 -3.14 -13.31
C ALA A 539 24.66 -1.63 -13.11
N THR A 540 24.25 -0.89 -14.15
CA THR A 540 23.93 0.54 -14.04
C THR A 540 22.50 0.75 -13.56
N PRO A 541 22.12 1.95 -13.07
CA PRO A 541 20.73 2.25 -12.75
C PRO A 541 19.78 1.99 -13.91
N LEU A 542 20.24 2.22 -15.15
CA LEU A 542 19.46 1.96 -16.36
C LEU A 542 19.12 0.47 -16.49
N MET A 543 20.10 -0.43 -16.29
CA MET A 543 19.87 -1.87 -16.30
C MET A 543 18.91 -2.31 -15.19
N CYS A 544 19.10 -1.81 -13.97
CA CYS A 544 18.23 -2.08 -12.83
C CYS A 544 16.78 -1.63 -13.08
N SER A 545 16.59 -0.47 -13.73
CA SER A 545 15.25 0.03 -14.08
C SER A 545 14.52 -0.89 -15.05
N VAL A 546 15.23 -1.47 -16.02
CA VAL A 546 14.67 -2.42 -16.99
C VAL A 546 14.32 -3.73 -16.30
N ILE A 547 15.23 -4.27 -15.48
CA ILE A 547 15.01 -5.55 -14.77
C ILE A 547 13.77 -5.50 -13.85
N THR A 548 13.57 -4.35 -13.20
CA THR A 548 12.43 -4.14 -12.28
C THR A 548 11.14 -3.71 -12.99
N GLY A 549 11.21 -3.40 -14.29
CA GLY A 549 10.08 -2.86 -15.05
C GLY A 549 9.73 -1.41 -14.72
N SER A 550 10.65 -0.66 -14.08
CA SER A 550 10.49 0.75 -13.73
C SER A 550 10.71 1.65 -14.95
N PHE A 551 9.77 1.63 -15.90
CA PHE A 551 9.94 2.28 -17.20
C PHE A 551 10.00 3.82 -17.15
N GLU A 552 9.38 4.44 -16.14
CA GLU A 552 9.53 5.88 -15.87
C GLU A 552 10.98 6.23 -15.48
N ALA A 553 11.60 5.41 -14.64
CA ALA A 553 13.02 5.54 -14.31
C ALA A 553 13.90 5.31 -15.55
N THR A 554 13.60 4.29 -16.36
CA THR A 554 14.33 4.04 -17.62
C THR A 554 14.33 5.29 -18.51
N ALA A 555 13.15 5.88 -18.72
CA ALA A 555 12.98 7.10 -19.49
C ALA A 555 13.74 8.30 -18.90
N THR A 556 13.65 8.49 -17.59
CA THR A 556 14.31 9.60 -16.88
C THR A 556 15.83 9.49 -17.00
N LEU A 557 16.38 8.30 -16.78
CA LEU A 557 17.82 8.01 -16.90
C LEU A 557 18.31 8.23 -18.35
N LEU A 558 17.58 7.73 -19.35
CA LEU A 558 17.90 7.99 -20.76
C LEU A 558 17.86 9.49 -21.09
N GLY A 559 16.89 10.22 -20.53
CA GLY A 559 16.78 11.67 -20.68
C GLY A 559 17.91 12.46 -20.02
N ALA A 560 18.52 11.89 -18.98
CA ALA A 560 19.70 12.41 -18.29
C ALA A 560 21.03 11.94 -18.89
N GLY A 561 21.01 11.23 -20.01
CA GLY A 561 22.23 10.81 -20.72
C GLY A 561 22.85 9.50 -20.21
N ALA A 562 22.06 8.63 -19.56
CA ALA A 562 22.53 7.29 -19.22
C ALA A 562 23.02 6.53 -20.45
N ARG A 563 24.16 5.85 -20.30
CA ARG A 563 24.82 5.08 -21.34
C ARG A 563 24.14 3.73 -21.55
N THR A 564 23.82 3.42 -22.79
CA THR A 564 23.18 2.14 -23.18
C THR A 564 24.20 1.05 -23.54
N ASP A 565 25.46 1.43 -23.76
CA ASP A 565 26.56 0.57 -24.21
C ASP A 565 27.33 -0.12 -23.08
N LEU A 566 27.13 0.32 -21.83
CA LEU A 566 27.74 -0.30 -20.66
C LEU A 566 27.26 -1.75 -20.49
N ARG A 567 28.13 -2.59 -19.91
CA ARG A 567 27.85 -4.01 -19.65
C ARG A 567 28.00 -4.31 -18.17
N ASN A 568 27.08 -5.09 -17.61
CA ASN A 568 27.21 -5.62 -16.26
C ASN A 568 28.28 -6.73 -16.20
N ALA A 569 28.48 -7.33 -15.01
CA ALA A 569 29.50 -8.37 -14.84
C ALA A 569 29.20 -9.68 -15.59
N ARG A 570 27.99 -9.82 -16.15
CA ARG A 570 27.60 -10.93 -17.04
C ARG A 570 27.79 -10.59 -18.51
N GLY A 571 28.31 -9.41 -18.81
CA GLY A 571 28.51 -8.94 -20.17
C GLY A 571 27.23 -8.47 -20.84
N LEU A 572 26.13 -8.21 -20.12
CA LEU A 572 24.85 -7.79 -20.71
C LEU A 572 24.67 -6.28 -20.64
N THR A 573 24.15 -5.71 -21.72
CA THR A 573 23.69 -4.32 -21.86
C THR A 573 22.25 -4.17 -21.37
N ALA A 574 21.78 -2.92 -21.21
CA ALA A 574 20.38 -2.65 -20.86
C ALA A 574 19.39 -3.19 -21.91
N GLU A 575 19.76 -3.19 -23.20
CA GLU A 575 18.92 -3.69 -24.30
C GLU A 575 18.79 -5.22 -24.29
N GLU A 576 19.89 -5.94 -24.07
CA GLU A 576 19.89 -7.39 -23.94
C GLU A 576 19.05 -7.82 -22.72
N LEU A 577 19.18 -7.12 -21.59
CA LEU A 577 18.35 -7.35 -20.40
C LEU A 577 16.86 -7.04 -20.65
N ALA A 578 16.55 -6.00 -21.44
CA ALA A 578 15.17 -5.67 -21.82
C ALA A 578 14.52 -6.81 -22.61
N ARG A 579 15.28 -7.48 -23.48
CA ARG A 579 14.81 -8.66 -24.21
C ARG A 579 14.61 -9.86 -23.28
N GLU A 580 15.58 -10.13 -22.40
CA GLU A 580 15.51 -11.24 -21.44
C GLU A 580 14.29 -11.12 -20.51
N THR A 581 13.96 -9.89 -20.10
CA THR A 581 12.83 -9.59 -19.22
C THR A 581 11.51 -9.34 -19.95
N SER A 582 11.49 -9.50 -21.29
CA SER A 582 10.30 -9.25 -22.12
C SER A 582 9.70 -7.85 -21.93
N ALA A 583 10.56 -6.83 -21.81
CA ALA A 583 10.16 -5.44 -21.71
C ALA A 583 9.41 -4.98 -22.98
N PRO A 584 8.54 -3.96 -22.89
CA PRO A 584 7.78 -3.46 -24.04
C PRO A 584 8.66 -2.98 -25.21
N ASP A 585 8.18 -3.18 -26.45
CA ASP A 585 8.90 -2.83 -27.68
C ASP A 585 9.36 -1.36 -27.75
N TYR A 586 8.63 -0.44 -27.12
CA TYR A 586 9.02 0.98 -27.11
C TYR A 586 10.25 1.22 -26.22
N ILE A 587 10.44 0.43 -25.15
CA ILE A 587 11.63 0.47 -24.30
C ILE A 587 12.82 -0.12 -25.04
N ILE A 588 12.64 -1.28 -25.68
CA ILE A 588 13.70 -1.92 -26.47
C ILE A 588 14.20 -0.96 -27.57
N ARG A 589 13.29 -0.34 -28.33
CA ARG A 589 13.65 0.64 -29.36
C ARG A 589 14.36 1.88 -28.80
N ALA A 590 13.93 2.39 -27.64
CA ALA A 590 14.59 3.52 -27.01
C ALA A 590 16.03 3.19 -26.58
N LEU A 591 16.30 1.96 -26.13
CA LEU A 591 17.63 1.49 -25.73
C LEU A 591 18.56 1.25 -26.93
N GLN A 592 18.00 0.87 -28.08
CA GLN A 592 18.73 0.71 -29.35
C GLN A 592 19.18 2.04 -29.99
N GLY A 593 18.80 3.18 -29.43
CA GLY A 593 19.21 4.50 -29.92
C GLY A 593 18.34 5.03 -31.06
N HIS A 594 17.14 4.49 -31.28
CA HIS A 594 16.15 5.11 -32.16
C HIS A 594 15.73 6.48 -31.58
N GLY A 595 16.25 7.56 -32.18
CA GLY A 595 16.15 8.92 -31.64
C GLY A 595 14.71 9.40 -31.46
N ASP A 596 13.81 9.03 -32.37
CA ASP A 596 12.37 9.31 -32.31
C ASP A 596 11.69 8.63 -31.11
N ALA A 597 12.00 7.36 -30.86
CA ALA A 597 11.46 6.61 -29.73
C ALA A 597 12.00 7.15 -28.39
N ARG A 598 13.30 7.46 -28.32
CA ARG A 598 13.95 8.03 -27.13
C ARG A 598 13.44 9.44 -26.83
N GLU A 599 13.34 10.31 -27.83
CA GLU A 599 12.81 11.66 -27.68
C GLU A 599 11.35 11.65 -27.24
N LYS A 600 10.53 10.77 -27.82
CA LYS A 600 9.13 10.61 -27.40
C LYS A 600 9.03 10.17 -25.94
N LEU A 601 9.78 9.13 -25.55
CA LEU A 601 9.79 8.61 -24.18
C LEU A 601 10.23 9.67 -23.16
N VAL A 602 11.32 10.39 -23.45
CA VAL A 602 11.84 11.46 -22.59
C VAL A 602 10.89 12.65 -22.53
N LYS A 603 10.27 13.03 -23.66
CA LYS A 603 9.28 14.11 -23.71
C LYS A 603 8.05 13.77 -22.88
N ASP A 604 7.56 12.55 -23.00
CA ASP A 604 6.41 12.07 -22.24
C ASP A 604 6.73 12.11 -20.74
N VAL A 605 7.90 11.64 -20.30
CA VAL A 605 8.28 11.65 -18.88
C VAL A 605 8.63 13.04 -18.34
N LYS A 606 9.28 13.92 -19.10
CA LYS A 606 9.48 15.32 -18.69
C LYS A 606 8.15 16.05 -18.55
N LYS A 607 7.18 15.73 -19.42
CA LYS A 607 5.82 16.23 -19.29
C LYS A 607 5.19 15.70 -18.00
N ILE A 608 5.28 14.40 -17.74
CA ILE A 608 4.78 13.74 -16.52
C ILE A 608 5.37 14.38 -15.25
N ALA A 609 6.69 14.50 -15.15
CA ALA A 609 7.36 15.08 -13.98
C ALA A 609 6.94 16.54 -13.71
N LYS A 610 6.75 17.35 -14.76
CA LYS A 610 6.27 18.74 -14.64
C LYS A 610 4.82 18.83 -14.15
N LEU A 611 4.01 17.81 -14.42
CA LEU A 611 2.61 17.75 -14.02
C LEU A 611 2.47 17.20 -12.60
N GLU A 612 3.27 16.19 -12.26
CA GLU A 612 3.42 15.68 -10.89
C GLU A 612 3.89 16.77 -9.93
N SER A 613 4.89 17.57 -10.31
CA SER A 613 5.36 18.69 -9.48
C SER A 613 4.31 19.81 -9.29
N LYS A 614 3.27 19.88 -10.14
CA LYS A 614 2.16 20.83 -9.97
C LYS A 614 1.08 20.30 -9.05
N LEU A 615 0.83 18.99 -9.07
CA LEU A 615 -0.12 18.32 -8.19
C LEU A 615 0.31 18.36 -6.71
N ASP A 616 1.62 18.41 -6.43
CA ASP A 616 2.17 18.56 -5.06
C ASP A 616 2.22 20.03 -4.57
N VAL A 617 2.03 21.03 -5.45
CA VAL A 617 2.14 22.47 -5.12
C VAL A 617 0.78 23.17 -5.03
N THR A 618 -0.30 22.53 -5.49
CA THR A 618 -1.65 23.08 -5.36
C THR A 618 -2.09 23.04 -3.91
N ASP A 619 -2.01 24.20 -3.26
CA ASP A 619 -2.74 24.49 -2.04
C ASP A 619 -4.22 24.10 -2.25
N PRO A 620 -4.85 23.27 -1.40
CA PRO A 620 -6.26 22.94 -1.54
C PRO A 620 -7.18 24.17 -1.60
N ASP A 621 -6.69 25.34 -1.18
CA ASP A 621 -7.42 26.61 -1.26
C ASP A 621 -7.37 27.29 -2.64
N GLU A 622 -6.41 26.98 -3.54
CA GLU A 622 -6.38 27.55 -4.90
C GLU A 622 -7.43 26.92 -5.85
N ASP A 623 -7.81 25.67 -5.62
CA ASP A 623 -8.91 25.01 -6.35
C ASP A 623 -10.27 25.62 -6.01
N LEU A 624 -10.43 26.29 -4.86
CA LEU A 624 -11.67 27.00 -4.50
C LEU A 624 -11.97 28.17 -5.45
N ALA A 625 -10.95 28.78 -6.05
CA ALA A 625 -11.14 29.90 -6.96
C ALA A 625 -11.55 29.44 -8.37
N LEU A 626 -11.00 28.33 -8.86
CA LEU A 626 -11.26 27.80 -10.20
C LEU A 626 -12.57 26.98 -10.30
N ILE A 627 -13.03 26.39 -9.19
CA ILE A 627 -14.29 25.62 -9.14
C ILE A 627 -15.52 26.56 -9.08
N SER A 628 -15.33 27.83 -8.71
CA SER A 628 -16.43 28.81 -8.64
C SER A 628 -16.93 29.30 -10.01
N SER A 629 -16.21 29.04 -11.11
CA SER A 629 -16.61 29.45 -12.47
C SER A 629 -17.24 28.35 -13.34
N GLU A 630 -17.28 27.09 -12.87
CA GLU A 630 -17.81 25.95 -13.65
C GLU A 630 -19.21 25.48 -13.21
N LEU A 631 -19.92 26.28 -12.41
CA LEU A 631 -21.33 26.07 -12.06
C LEU A 631 -22.16 27.34 -12.28
N VAL A 632 -22.47 27.63 -13.55
CA VAL A 632 -23.69 28.33 -13.97
C VAL A 632 -24.38 27.47 -15.02
#